data_AF-A0A8H6VB82-F1
#
_entry.id   AF-A0A8H6VB82-F1
#
_cell.length_a   1.000
_cell.length_b   1.000
_cell.length_c   1.000
_cell.angle_alpha   90.00
_cell.angle_beta   90.00
_cell.angle_gamma   90.00
#
_symmetry.space_group_name_H-M   'P 1'
#
loop_
_entity.id
_entity.type
_entity.pdbx_description
1 polymer ?
#
loop_
_entity_poly.entity_id
_entity_poly.type
_entity_poly.pdbx_seq_one_letter_code
_entity_poly.pdbx_strand_id
1 'polypeptide(L)'
;MISIMFTSLRDVEQFTTIIITSILVAIVLSITISRPSTPRLPLVNSPKRWEFFFTKAKKRYYANAKKIIQAGFEKSKNGFYAVTENGIELILAPKYAHAIRNDKRFDFHAYRVHTMLPNVAGLNVFEMDQVGKEIMSYIIRQKLTHQLVDLIGPLSEEASDALQQSWTDNPEWHEISVKSTLLDMISQQSARVFLGRSFSHNPTWLAPGTQHHPSRIQRCRVGAWHAVL
;
A
#
# COMPACT_ATOMS: atom_id res chain seq x y z
N MET A 1 -33.58 18.07 66.65
CA MET A 1 -32.96 18.74 65.49
C MET A 1 -31.89 17.88 64.82
N ILE A 2 -30.92 17.32 65.56
CA ILE A 2 -29.81 16.51 64.99
C ILE A 2 -30.28 15.23 64.27
N SER A 3 -31.26 14.50 64.81
CA SER A 3 -31.77 13.26 64.19
C SER A 3 -32.45 13.48 62.84
N ILE A 4 -33.07 14.65 62.62
CA ILE A 4 -33.76 14.99 61.36
C ILE A 4 -32.74 15.37 60.28
N MET A 5 -31.64 16.02 60.68
CA MET A 5 -30.54 16.30 59.75
C MET A 5 -29.80 15.02 59.34
N PHE A 6 -29.60 14.06 60.26
CA PHE A 6 -28.97 12.78 59.92
C PHE A 6 -29.81 11.92 58.97
N THR A 7 -31.13 11.89 59.12
CA THR A 7 -32.02 11.21 58.17
C THR A 7 -32.01 11.90 56.81
N SER A 8 -32.08 13.24 56.79
CA SER A 8 -32.02 14.01 55.54
C SER A 8 -30.71 13.83 54.78
N LEU A 9 -29.56 13.73 55.47
CA LEU A 9 -28.26 13.46 54.84
C LEU A 9 -28.16 12.02 54.33
N ARG A 10 -28.70 11.05 55.06
CA ARG A 10 -28.76 9.64 54.65
C ARG A 10 -29.63 9.45 53.41
N ASP A 11 -30.74 10.18 53.31
CA ASP A 11 -31.63 10.12 52.14
C ASP A 11 -30.94 10.69 50.90
N VAL A 12 -30.23 11.81 51.01
CA VAL A 12 -29.47 12.42 49.89
C VAL A 12 -28.38 11.48 49.36
N GLU A 13 -27.62 10.81 50.25
CA GLU A 13 -26.61 9.80 49.86
C GLU A 13 -27.23 8.58 49.17
N GLN A 14 -28.42 8.15 49.59
CA GLN A 14 -29.14 7.06 48.91
C GLN A 14 -29.64 7.49 47.53
N PHE A 15 -30.12 8.73 47.38
CA PHE A 15 -30.53 9.24 46.07
C PHE A 15 -29.35 9.36 45.09
N THR A 16 -28.20 9.85 45.52
CA THR A 16 -27.01 9.99 44.66
C THR A 16 -26.48 8.64 44.19
N THR A 17 -26.44 7.63 45.09
CA THR A 17 -25.98 6.27 44.74
C THR A 17 -26.91 5.57 43.74
N ILE A 18 -28.22 5.74 43.86
CA ILE A 18 -29.20 5.20 42.90
C ILE A 18 -29.03 5.86 41.52
N ILE A 19 -28.82 7.18 41.47
CA ILE A 19 -28.60 7.89 40.21
C ILE A 19 -27.31 7.40 39.54
N ILE A 20 -26.20 7.31 40.27
CA ILE A 20 -24.91 6.87 39.73
C ILE A 20 -24.99 5.43 39.21
N THR A 21 -25.62 4.52 39.96
CA THR A 21 -25.77 3.12 39.55
C THR A 21 -26.68 2.99 38.32
N SER A 22 -27.78 3.75 38.25
CA SER A 22 -28.66 3.77 37.07
C SER A 22 -27.95 4.29 35.81
N ILE A 23 -27.10 5.32 35.95
CA ILE A 23 -26.29 5.86 34.85
C ILE A 23 -25.25 4.83 34.40
N LEU A 24 -24.55 4.17 35.33
CA LEU A 24 -23.60 3.10 35.01
C LEU A 24 -24.27 1.94 34.27
N VAL A 25 -25.44 1.50 34.74
CA VAL A 25 -26.22 0.44 34.09
C VAL A 25 -26.68 0.88 32.69
N ALA A 26 -27.18 2.10 32.54
CA ALA A 26 -27.58 2.64 31.24
C ALA A 26 -26.40 2.75 30.26
N ILE A 27 -25.21 3.15 30.73
CA ILE A 27 -23.97 3.18 29.93
C ILE A 27 -23.59 1.76 29.50
N VAL A 28 -23.62 0.78 30.40
CA VAL A 28 -23.29 -0.62 30.08
C VAL A 28 -24.30 -1.23 29.11
N LEU A 29 -25.61 -0.97 29.29
CA LEU A 29 -26.64 -1.40 28.34
C LEU A 29 -26.48 -0.73 26.97
N SER A 30 -26.20 0.58 26.94
CA SER A 30 -25.97 1.31 25.70
C SER A 30 -24.76 0.75 24.94
N ILE A 31 -23.66 0.44 25.64
CA ILE A 31 -22.45 -0.15 25.05
C ILE A 31 -22.71 -1.58 24.54
N THR A 32 -23.58 -2.35 25.18
CA THR A 32 -23.87 -3.74 24.77
C THR A 32 -24.87 -3.79 23.62
N ILE A 33 -25.91 -2.95 23.63
CA ILE A 33 -26.94 -2.85 22.58
C ILE A 33 -26.38 -2.18 21.32
N SER A 34 -25.49 -1.19 21.46
CA SER A 34 -24.89 -0.50 20.32
C SER A 34 -23.79 -1.31 19.62
N ARG A 35 -23.55 -2.57 19.99
CA ARG A 35 -22.59 -3.42 19.28
C ARG A 35 -23.20 -3.85 17.95
N PRO A 36 -22.66 -3.42 16.80
CA PRO A 36 -23.19 -3.84 15.50
C PRO A 36 -23.11 -5.36 15.36
N SER A 37 -24.20 -5.95 14.85
CA SER A 37 -24.41 -7.39 14.63
C SER A 37 -23.63 -7.95 13.43
N THR A 38 -22.72 -7.17 12.82
CA THR A 38 -21.95 -7.64 11.67
C THR A 38 -20.95 -8.71 12.11
N PRO A 39 -20.83 -9.83 11.38
CA PRO A 39 -19.80 -10.82 11.66
C PRO A 39 -18.43 -10.14 11.59
N ARG A 40 -17.72 -10.11 12.72
CA ARG A 40 -16.40 -9.47 12.82
C ARG A 40 -15.41 -10.26 11.98
N LEU A 41 -15.01 -9.70 10.85
CA LEU A 41 -13.95 -10.29 10.03
C LEU A 41 -12.66 -10.40 10.87
N PRO A 42 -11.86 -11.47 10.70
CA PRO A 42 -10.70 -11.69 11.55
C PRO A 42 -9.59 -10.70 11.26
N LEU A 43 -8.88 -10.23 12.31
CA LEU A 43 -7.58 -9.54 12.17
C LEU A 43 -6.46 -10.58 12.20
N VAL A 44 -5.74 -10.75 11.10
CA VAL A 44 -4.95 -11.98 10.88
C VAL A 44 -3.52 -11.91 11.39
N ASN A 45 -2.95 -10.71 11.51
CA ASN A 45 -1.59 -10.44 11.97
C ASN A 45 -1.56 -9.39 13.09
N SER A 46 -2.48 -9.52 14.05
CA SER A 46 -2.56 -8.63 15.21
C SER A 46 -1.21 -8.52 15.93
N PRO A 47 -0.98 -7.41 16.67
CA PRO A 47 0.13 -7.33 17.61
C PRO A 47 0.11 -8.54 18.56
N LYS A 48 1.28 -9.11 18.84
CA LYS A 48 1.44 -10.19 19.81
C LYS A 48 1.33 -9.65 21.23
N ARG A 49 1.21 -10.54 22.21
CA ARG A 49 1.27 -10.18 23.64
C ARG A 49 2.54 -9.35 23.89
N TRP A 50 2.41 -8.22 24.60
CA TRP A 50 3.48 -7.25 24.87
C TRP A 50 3.95 -6.41 23.67
N GLU A 51 3.25 -6.45 22.54
CA GLU A 51 3.44 -5.48 21.45
C GLU A 51 2.43 -4.34 21.61
N PHE A 52 2.85 -3.24 22.23
CA PHE A 52 1.99 -2.06 22.45
C PHE A 52 1.70 -1.26 21.16
N PHE A 53 2.52 -1.43 20.13
CA PHE A 53 2.40 -0.75 18.84
C PHE A 53 2.35 -1.74 17.67
N PHE A 54 1.79 -1.28 16.55
CA PHE A 54 1.69 -2.07 15.31
C PHE A 54 3.03 -2.29 14.58
N THR A 55 4.13 -1.65 14.99
CA THR A 55 5.42 -1.67 14.29
C THR A 55 5.92 -3.09 13.97
N LYS A 56 5.82 -4.02 14.93
CA LYS A 56 6.23 -5.42 14.71
C LYS A 56 5.27 -6.17 13.79
N ALA A 57 3.97 -5.88 13.85
CA ALA A 57 2.98 -6.43 12.94
C ALA A 57 3.20 -5.95 11.49
N LYS A 58 3.47 -4.64 11.31
CA LYS A 58 3.86 -4.06 10.02
C LYS A 58 5.12 -4.72 9.47
N LYS A 59 6.16 -4.90 10.30
CA LYS A 59 7.41 -5.56 9.89
C LYS A 59 7.17 -7.02 9.45
N ARG A 60 6.28 -7.76 10.13
CA ARG A 60 5.88 -9.12 9.70
C ARG A 60 5.18 -9.10 8.35
N TYR A 61 4.31 -8.11 8.11
CA TYR A 61 3.63 -7.95 6.83
C TYR A 61 4.61 -7.63 5.71
N TYR A 62 5.49 -6.65 5.90
CA TYR A 62 6.54 -6.30 4.93
C TYR A 62 7.43 -7.50 4.58
N ALA A 63 7.79 -8.31 5.57
CA ALA A 63 8.64 -9.48 5.34
C ALA A 63 7.92 -10.65 4.64
N ASN A 64 6.61 -10.80 4.79
CA ASN A 64 5.89 -11.96 4.24
C ASN A 64 4.37 -11.73 4.03
N ALA A 65 4.02 -10.70 3.24
CA ALA A 65 2.63 -10.34 2.98
C ALA A 65 1.83 -11.50 2.36
N LYS A 66 2.43 -12.23 1.41
CA LYS A 66 1.81 -13.38 0.72
C LYS A 66 1.27 -14.41 1.71
N LYS A 67 2.09 -14.84 2.68
CA LYS A 67 1.69 -15.83 3.68
C LYS A 67 0.60 -15.31 4.61
N ILE A 68 0.64 -14.03 4.96
CA ILE A 68 -0.40 -13.40 5.79
C ILE A 68 -1.74 -13.33 5.05
N ILE A 69 -1.72 -12.97 3.76
CA ILE A 69 -2.92 -12.91 2.92
C ILE A 69 -3.53 -14.31 2.76
N GLN A 70 -2.70 -15.33 2.48
CA GLN A 70 -3.15 -16.72 2.41
C GLN A 70 -3.80 -17.17 3.72
N ALA A 71 -3.12 -16.96 4.86
CA ALA A 71 -3.66 -17.30 6.18
C ALA A 71 -4.95 -16.53 6.51
N GLY A 72 -5.14 -15.34 5.94
CA GLY A 72 -6.38 -14.58 6.09
C GLY A 72 -7.55 -15.19 5.33
N PHE A 73 -7.33 -15.62 4.09
CA PHE A 73 -8.36 -16.29 3.29
C PHE A 73 -8.66 -17.72 3.76
N GLU A 74 -7.71 -18.39 4.41
CA GLU A 74 -7.96 -19.65 5.13
C GLU A 74 -8.96 -19.45 6.29
N LYS A 75 -8.88 -18.32 7.01
CA LYS A 75 -9.78 -17.99 8.12
C LYS A 75 -11.13 -17.45 7.67
N SER A 76 -11.19 -16.73 6.56
CA SER A 76 -12.41 -16.13 6.04
C SER A 76 -12.39 -16.03 4.52
N LYS A 77 -13.30 -16.75 3.87
CA LYS A 77 -13.45 -16.76 2.40
C LYS A 77 -13.95 -15.43 1.83
N ASN A 78 -14.52 -14.55 2.67
CA ASN A 78 -15.10 -13.27 2.21
C ASN A 78 -14.13 -12.10 2.37
N GLY A 79 -13.27 -12.15 3.37
CA GLY A 79 -12.31 -11.08 3.67
C GLY A 79 -11.87 -11.06 5.12
N PHE A 80 -10.87 -10.25 5.39
CA PHE A 80 -10.21 -10.19 6.70
C PHE A 80 -9.50 -8.83 6.85
N TYR A 81 -9.20 -8.47 8.09
CA TYR A 81 -8.36 -7.31 8.38
C TYR A 81 -6.90 -7.72 8.49
N ALA A 82 -5.99 -6.89 8.00
CA ALA A 82 -4.56 -7.05 8.18
C ALA A 82 -3.91 -5.71 8.55
N VAL A 83 -2.92 -5.76 9.44
CA VAL A 83 -2.00 -4.66 9.70
C VAL A 83 -0.96 -4.63 8.58
N THR A 84 -1.09 -3.68 7.66
CA THR A 84 -0.19 -3.45 6.54
C THR A 84 0.71 -2.24 6.80
N GLU A 85 1.52 -1.89 5.82
CA GLU A 85 2.41 -0.73 5.83
C GLU A 85 1.62 0.57 6.10
N ASN A 86 0.42 0.65 5.52
CA ASN A 86 -0.45 1.81 5.54
C ASN A 86 -1.38 1.86 6.76
N GLY A 87 -1.48 0.80 7.57
CA GLY A 87 -2.40 0.76 8.70
C GLY A 87 -3.18 -0.55 8.78
N ILE A 88 -4.37 -0.51 9.35
CA ILE A 88 -5.27 -1.69 9.34
C ILE A 88 -6.14 -1.60 8.10
N GLU A 89 -5.98 -2.55 7.18
CA GLU A 89 -6.71 -2.60 5.92
C GLU A 89 -7.65 -3.79 5.89
N LEU A 90 -8.82 -3.59 5.27
CA LEU A 90 -9.77 -4.65 4.96
C LEU A 90 -9.43 -5.25 3.60
N ILE A 91 -9.05 -6.52 3.59
CA ILE A 91 -8.76 -7.28 2.38
C ILE A 91 -9.98 -8.13 2.05
N LEU A 92 -10.55 -7.93 0.86
CA LEU A 92 -11.78 -8.58 0.42
C LEU A 92 -11.50 -9.62 -0.66
N ALA A 93 -12.36 -10.65 -0.73
CA ALA A 93 -12.28 -11.66 -1.77
C ALA A 93 -12.53 -11.06 -3.17
N PRO A 94 -11.91 -11.62 -4.24
CA PRO A 94 -12.01 -11.09 -5.60
C PRO A 94 -13.45 -10.91 -6.12
N LYS A 95 -14.40 -11.72 -5.64
CA LYS A 95 -15.83 -11.62 -6.00
C LYS A 95 -16.46 -10.26 -5.73
N TYR A 96 -15.87 -9.46 -4.83
CA TYR A 96 -16.36 -8.11 -4.52
C TYR A 96 -15.80 -7.02 -5.46
N ALA A 97 -14.82 -7.34 -6.32
CA ALA A 97 -14.11 -6.35 -7.14
C ALA A 97 -15.05 -5.51 -8.03
N HIS A 98 -16.04 -6.14 -8.67
CA HIS A 98 -17.01 -5.43 -9.52
C HIS A 98 -17.92 -4.49 -8.73
N ALA A 99 -18.34 -4.90 -7.53
CA ALA A 99 -19.18 -4.07 -6.67
C ALA A 99 -18.38 -2.85 -6.16
N ILE A 100 -17.13 -3.05 -5.74
CA ILE A 100 -16.29 -1.98 -5.18
C ILE A 100 -15.85 -0.97 -6.25
N ARG A 101 -15.46 -1.44 -7.44
CA ARG A 101 -14.91 -0.57 -8.50
C ARG A 101 -15.84 0.59 -8.89
N ASN A 102 -17.15 0.36 -8.86
CA ASN A 102 -18.15 1.33 -9.31
C ASN A 102 -18.90 2.00 -8.15
N ASP A 103 -18.57 1.66 -6.90
CA ASP A 103 -19.26 2.20 -5.73
C ASP A 103 -18.64 3.55 -5.33
N LYS A 104 -19.45 4.59 -5.46
CA LYS A 104 -19.06 5.99 -5.19
C LYS A 104 -18.67 6.27 -3.73
N ARG A 105 -18.94 5.34 -2.81
CA ARG A 105 -18.51 5.44 -1.41
C ARG A 105 -17.02 5.17 -1.24
N PHE A 106 -16.37 4.52 -2.22
CA PHE A 106 -14.94 4.28 -2.21
C PHE A 106 -14.23 5.34 -3.04
N ASP A 107 -13.24 5.98 -2.42
CA ASP A 107 -12.39 6.96 -3.09
C ASP A 107 -10.96 6.43 -3.23
N PHE A 108 -10.64 5.95 -4.43
CA PHE A 108 -9.29 5.48 -4.77
C PHE A 108 -8.26 6.61 -4.73
N HIS A 109 -8.68 7.84 -5.03
CA HIS A 109 -7.80 8.99 -5.04
C HIS A 109 -7.38 9.37 -3.63
N ALA A 110 -8.33 9.45 -2.69
CA ALA A 110 -8.04 9.68 -1.28
C ALA A 110 -7.12 8.60 -0.70
N TYR A 111 -7.38 7.32 -1.03
CA TYR A 111 -6.50 6.21 -0.63
C TYR A 111 -5.08 6.41 -1.19
N ARG A 112 -4.93 6.74 -2.48
CA ARG A 112 -3.62 6.97 -3.09
C ARG A 112 -2.87 8.12 -2.44
N VAL A 113 -3.52 9.25 -2.18
CA VAL A 113 -2.92 10.41 -1.48
C VAL A 113 -2.40 9.99 -0.11
N HIS A 114 -3.16 9.18 0.63
CA HIS A 114 -2.72 8.64 1.92
C HIS A 114 -1.49 7.73 1.80
N THR A 115 -1.41 6.87 0.77
CA THR A 115 -0.35 5.86 0.65
C THR A 115 0.91 6.33 -0.11
N MET A 116 0.78 7.29 -1.03
CA MET A 116 1.89 7.75 -1.90
C MET A 116 2.61 8.98 -1.35
N LEU A 117 2.20 9.47 -0.19
CA LEU A 117 2.90 10.51 0.59
C LEU A 117 3.22 11.79 -0.21
N PRO A 118 2.25 12.42 -0.88
CA PRO A 118 2.51 13.58 -1.75
C PRO A 118 3.06 14.80 -1.01
N ASN A 119 2.89 14.86 0.31
CA ASN A 119 3.45 15.91 1.16
C ASN A 119 4.97 15.80 1.35
N VAL A 120 5.61 14.74 0.86
CA VAL A 120 7.07 14.60 0.83
C VAL A 120 7.60 15.32 -0.40
N ALA A 121 8.67 16.10 -0.21
CA ALA A 121 9.32 16.83 -1.30
C ALA A 121 9.68 15.87 -2.46
N GLY A 122 9.27 16.23 -3.68
CA GLY A 122 9.46 15.41 -4.88
C GLY A 122 8.37 14.36 -5.15
N LEU A 123 7.42 14.16 -4.23
CA LEU A 123 6.28 13.24 -4.41
C LEU A 123 4.94 13.96 -4.60
N ASN A 124 4.94 15.29 -4.68
CA ASN A 124 3.74 16.12 -4.91
C ASN A 124 2.96 15.73 -6.17
N VAL A 125 3.62 15.15 -7.19
CA VAL A 125 2.94 14.61 -8.38
C VAL A 125 1.86 13.58 -8.04
N PHE A 126 1.97 12.88 -6.91
CA PHE A 126 0.98 11.90 -6.45
C PHE A 126 -0.25 12.53 -5.82
N GLU A 127 -0.21 13.83 -5.50
CA GLU A 127 -1.41 14.59 -5.13
C GLU A 127 -2.42 14.50 -6.26
N MET A 128 -1.96 14.54 -7.53
CA MET A 128 -2.76 14.33 -8.73
C MET A 128 -4.10 15.07 -8.62
N ASP A 129 -4.01 16.37 -8.45
CA ASP A 129 -5.14 17.30 -8.49
C ASP A 129 -5.92 17.18 -9.82
N GLN A 130 -6.94 18.01 -10.00
CA GLN A 130 -7.78 17.93 -11.20
C GLN A 130 -6.95 18.03 -12.49
N VAL A 131 -5.95 18.92 -12.51
CA VAL A 131 -5.04 19.10 -13.63
C VAL A 131 -4.20 17.85 -13.87
N GLY A 132 -3.61 17.27 -12.82
CA GLY A 132 -2.86 16.01 -12.90
C GLY A 132 -3.70 14.85 -13.43
N LYS A 133 -4.98 14.76 -13.05
CA LYS A 133 -5.92 13.74 -13.57
C LYS A 133 -6.18 13.91 -15.06
N GLU A 134 -6.41 15.15 -15.50
CA GLU A 134 -6.65 15.47 -16.91
C GLU A 134 -5.42 15.21 -17.76
N ILE A 135 -4.24 15.63 -17.31
CA ILE A 135 -2.95 15.35 -17.97
C ILE A 135 -2.71 13.85 -18.07
N MET A 136 -2.89 13.09 -16.98
CA MET A 136 -2.69 11.64 -16.98
C MET A 136 -3.66 10.95 -17.94
N SER A 137 -4.94 11.32 -17.91
CA SER A 137 -5.94 10.79 -18.85
C SER A 137 -5.60 11.14 -20.31
N TYR A 138 -5.13 12.36 -20.55
CA TYR A 138 -4.69 12.81 -21.87
C TYR A 138 -3.50 11.99 -22.36
N ILE A 139 -2.45 11.82 -21.55
CA ILE A 139 -1.26 11.01 -21.90
C ILE A 139 -1.67 9.58 -22.21
N ILE A 140 -2.48 8.95 -21.36
CA ILE A 140 -2.93 7.56 -21.56
C ILE A 140 -3.71 7.42 -22.87
N ARG A 141 -4.66 8.31 -23.13
CA ARG A 141 -5.49 8.23 -24.35
C ARG A 141 -4.68 8.57 -25.60
N GLN A 142 -4.00 9.70 -25.61
CA GLN A 142 -3.36 10.23 -26.81
C GLN A 142 -2.00 9.61 -27.09
N LYS A 143 -1.16 9.39 -26.07
CA LYS A 143 0.20 8.86 -26.27
C LYS A 143 0.27 7.35 -26.24
N LEU A 144 -0.49 6.70 -25.37
CA LEU A 144 -0.40 5.23 -25.24
C LEU A 144 -1.41 4.50 -26.12
N THR A 145 -2.66 4.98 -26.21
CA THR A 145 -3.71 4.24 -26.93
C THR A 145 -3.70 4.56 -28.42
N HIS A 146 -3.65 5.84 -28.81
CA HIS A 146 -3.71 6.23 -30.22
C HIS A 146 -2.40 6.02 -31.00
N GLN A 147 -1.24 6.19 -30.35
CA GLN A 147 0.07 6.08 -31.01
C GLN A 147 0.71 4.69 -30.85
N LEU A 148 -0.01 3.69 -30.33
CA LEU A 148 0.58 2.38 -30.03
C LEU A 148 1.23 1.75 -31.26
N VAL A 149 0.56 1.82 -32.42
CA VAL A 149 1.08 1.24 -33.67
C VAL A 149 2.38 1.95 -34.10
N ASP A 150 2.43 3.27 -33.97
CA ASP A 150 3.60 4.08 -34.32
C ASP A 150 4.77 3.86 -33.35
N LEU A 151 4.50 3.37 -32.13
CA LEU A 151 5.53 3.07 -31.13
C LEU A 151 6.20 1.72 -31.33
N ILE A 152 5.60 0.78 -32.07
CA ILE A 152 6.15 -0.58 -32.24
C ILE A 152 7.54 -0.55 -32.88
N GLY A 153 7.69 0.18 -33.99
CA GLY A 153 8.98 0.31 -34.69
C GLY A 153 10.08 0.88 -33.79
N PRO A 154 9.90 2.08 -33.22
CA PRO A 154 10.84 2.66 -32.28
C PRO A 154 11.17 1.76 -31.09
N LEU A 155 10.18 1.09 -30.49
CA LEU A 155 10.41 0.17 -29.37
C LEU A 155 11.23 -1.07 -29.76
N SER A 156 11.05 -1.56 -31.00
CA SER A 156 11.84 -2.65 -31.55
C SER A 156 13.28 -2.24 -31.84
N GLU A 157 13.51 -0.99 -32.24
CA GLU A 157 14.86 -0.43 -32.37
C GLU A 157 15.55 -0.39 -31.00
N GLU A 158 14.92 0.20 -29.98
CA GLU A 158 15.52 0.25 -28.62
C GLU A 158 15.77 -1.16 -28.05
N ALA A 159 14.88 -2.12 -28.34
CA ALA A 159 15.10 -3.52 -27.92
C ALA A 159 16.32 -4.14 -28.59
N SER A 160 16.47 -3.94 -29.89
CA SER A 160 17.62 -4.42 -30.65
C SER A 160 18.91 -3.79 -30.14
N ASP A 161 18.91 -2.48 -29.91
CA ASP A 161 20.05 -1.73 -29.37
C ASP A 161 20.47 -2.26 -27.99
N ALA A 162 19.51 -2.43 -27.06
CA ALA A 162 19.78 -2.93 -25.71
C ALA A 162 20.33 -4.37 -25.71
N LEU A 163 19.80 -5.22 -26.58
CA LEU A 163 20.26 -6.59 -26.76
C LEU A 163 21.67 -6.62 -27.36
N GLN A 164 21.93 -5.87 -28.42
CA GLN A 164 23.25 -5.81 -29.05
C GLN A 164 24.32 -5.32 -28.07
N GLN A 165 23.99 -4.31 -27.26
CA GLN A 165 24.90 -3.79 -26.23
C GLN A 165 25.18 -4.81 -25.12
N SER A 166 24.20 -5.60 -24.72
CA SER A 166 24.31 -6.50 -23.57
C SER A 166 24.74 -7.93 -23.91
N TRP A 167 24.33 -8.44 -25.07
CA TRP A 167 24.52 -9.83 -25.50
C TRP A 167 25.63 -9.96 -26.54
N THR A 168 26.17 -8.84 -27.03
CA THR A 168 27.28 -8.78 -27.98
C THR A 168 26.99 -9.46 -29.33
N ASP A 169 27.84 -9.23 -30.32
CA ASP A 169 27.78 -9.91 -31.62
C ASP A 169 28.70 -11.14 -31.69
N ASN A 170 29.14 -11.66 -30.53
CA ASN A 170 30.02 -12.82 -30.47
C ASN A 170 29.22 -14.11 -30.76
N PRO A 171 29.53 -14.86 -31.84
CA PRO A 171 28.84 -16.11 -32.16
C PRO A 171 29.17 -17.25 -31.19
N GLU A 172 30.25 -17.12 -30.41
CA GLU A 172 30.64 -18.10 -29.40
C GLU A 172 29.75 -18.02 -28.16
N TRP A 173 29.55 -19.18 -27.51
CA TRP A 173 28.79 -19.24 -26.27
C TRP A 173 29.45 -18.40 -25.18
N HIS A 174 28.64 -17.58 -24.50
CA HIS A 174 29.09 -16.77 -23.38
C HIS A 174 27.94 -16.52 -22.40
N GLU A 175 28.30 -16.21 -21.15
CA GLU A 175 27.33 -15.89 -20.11
C GLU A 175 26.82 -14.45 -20.24
N ILE A 176 25.52 -14.29 -20.01
CA ILE A 176 24.84 -12.99 -20.02
C ILE A 176 24.02 -12.81 -18.75
N SER A 177 23.90 -11.56 -18.28
CA SER A 177 23.01 -11.20 -17.17
C SER A 177 21.63 -10.80 -17.70
N VAL A 178 20.73 -11.78 -17.84
CA VAL A 178 19.36 -11.56 -18.33
C VAL A 178 18.63 -10.47 -17.53
N LYS A 179 18.81 -10.45 -16.20
CA LYS A 179 18.14 -9.47 -15.34
C LYS A 179 18.57 -8.03 -15.66
N SER A 180 19.87 -7.78 -15.82
CA SER A 180 20.34 -6.42 -16.13
C SER A 180 19.91 -6.02 -17.53
N THR A 181 20.05 -6.91 -18.52
CA THR A 181 19.62 -6.60 -19.89
C THR A 181 18.14 -6.26 -19.98
N LEU A 182 17.27 -7.01 -19.30
CA LEU A 182 15.84 -6.71 -19.29
C LEU A 182 15.55 -5.36 -18.63
N LEU A 183 16.25 -5.02 -17.54
CA LEU A 183 16.08 -3.72 -16.87
C LEU A 183 16.53 -2.57 -17.76
N ASP A 184 17.66 -2.71 -18.45
CA ASP A 184 18.17 -1.69 -19.36
C ASP A 184 17.22 -1.50 -20.54
N MET A 185 16.80 -2.60 -21.19
CA MET A 185 15.84 -2.58 -22.29
C MET A 185 14.51 -1.92 -21.89
N ILE A 186 13.92 -2.31 -20.75
CA ILE A 186 12.67 -1.71 -20.26
C ILE A 186 12.86 -0.22 -19.96
N SER A 187 14.01 0.18 -19.41
CA SER A 187 14.32 1.59 -19.09
C SER A 187 14.45 2.42 -20.37
N GLN A 188 15.17 1.93 -21.38
CA GLN A 188 15.33 2.56 -22.68
C GLN A 188 13.99 2.72 -23.40
N GLN A 189 13.20 1.64 -23.47
CA GLN A 189 11.87 1.64 -24.07
C GLN A 189 10.90 2.60 -23.37
N SER A 190 10.91 2.62 -22.03
CA SER A 190 10.09 3.55 -21.25
C SER A 190 10.49 5.00 -21.50
N ALA A 191 11.80 5.30 -21.50
CA ALA A 191 12.31 6.63 -21.83
C ALA A 191 11.93 7.04 -23.26
N ARG A 192 12.00 6.10 -24.22
CA ARG A 192 11.62 6.34 -25.62
C ARG A 192 10.15 6.75 -25.75
N VAL A 193 9.26 6.07 -25.04
CA VAL A 193 7.81 6.33 -25.09
C VAL A 193 7.46 7.65 -24.41
N PHE A 194 7.99 7.91 -23.22
CA PHE A 194 7.56 9.05 -22.40
C PHE A 194 8.34 10.33 -22.68
N LEU A 195 9.60 10.24 -23.10
CA LEU A 195 10.53 11.36 -23.20
C LEU A 195 11.15 11.51 -24.60
N GLY A 196 11.07 10.46 -25.42
CA GLY A 196 11.62 10.44 -26.78
C GLY A 196 13.06 9.94 -26.86
N ARG A 197 13.61 9.93 -28.08
CA ARG A 197 14.89 9.28 -28.41
C ARG A 197 16.09 9.83 -27.65
N SER A 198 16.11 11.14 -27.40
CA SER A 198 17.25 11.79 -26.74
C SER A 198 17.50 11.28 -25.31
N PHE A 199 16.47 10.72 -24.67
CA PHE A 199 16.56 10.17 -23.31
C PHE A 199 16.74 8.66 -23.28
N SER A 200 16.35 7.95 -24.35
CA SER A 200 16.46 6.49 -24.41
C SER A 200 17.88 5.97 -24.62
N HIS A 201 18.83 6.84 -25.00
CA HIS A 201 20.26 6.51 -25.10
C HIS A 201 21.12 7.31 -24.12
N ASN A 202 20.52 8.03 -23.17
CA ASN A 202 21.27 8.84 -22.20
C ASN A 202 21.64 8.00 -20.97
N PRO A 203 22.92 7.61 -20.78
CA PRO A 203 23.31 6.72 -19.69
C PRO A 203 23.10 7.35 -18.30
N THR A 204 23.14 8.68 -18.17
CA THR A 204 22.83 9.36 -16.90
C THR A 204 21.35 9.26 -16.55
N TRP A 205 20.49 9.22 -17.56
CA TRP A 205 19.05 9.08 -17.40
C TRP A 205 18.62 7.63 -17.16
N LEU A 206 19.28 6.69 -17.85
CA LEU A 206 18.97 5.26 -17.81
C LEU A 206 19.63 4.54 -16.63
N ALA A 207 20.71 5.10 -16.10
CA ALA A 207 21.31 4.57 -14.88
C ALA A 207 20.23 4.53 -13.80
N PRO A 208 19.96 3.35 -13.21
CA PRO A 208 19.24 3.30 -11.94
C PRO A 208 19.94 4.27 -10.99
N GLY A 209 19.21 4.92 -10.08
CA GLY A 209 19.75 5.86 -9.08
C GLY A 209 20.76 5.26 -8.07
N THR A 210 21.65 4.37 -8.50
CA THR A 210 22.77 3.78 -7.76
C THR A 210 23.94 4.76 -7.55
N GLN A 211 23.90 5.96 -8.15
CA GLN A 211 24.88 7.02 -7.89
C GLN A 211 24.57 7.91 -6.67
N HIS A 212 23.47 7.67 -5.93
CA HIS A 212 23.26 8.34 -4.63
C HIS A 212 23.87 7.51 -3.48
N HIS A 213 25.16 7.77 -3.22
CA HIS A 213 25.96 7.40 -2.03
C HIS A 213 26.30 5.91 -1.76
N PRO A 214 27.51 5.43 -2.10
CA PRO A 214 28.05 4.17 -1.61
C PRO A 214 28.39 4.15 -0.09
N SER A 215 28.24 5.27 0.64
CA SER A 215 28.69 5.38 2.05
C SER A 215 27.58 5.41 3.12
N ARG A 216 26.30 5.19 2.77
CA ARG A 216 25.21 5.12 3.78
C ARG A 216 24.39 3.83 3.80
N ILE A 217 24.78 2.82 3.02
CA ILE A 217 24.25 1.44 3.16
C ILE A 217 25.15 0.66 4.10
N GLN A 218 25.20 1.07 5.37
CA GLN A 218 25.81 0.27 6.43
C GLN A 218 24.92 0.21 7.67
N ARG A 219 23.72 -0.35 7.49
CA ARG A 219 23.12 -1.33 8.43
C ARG A 219 21.77 -1.88 7.94
N CYS A 220 21.77 -2.55 6.79
CA CYS A 220 20.82 -3.64 6.56
C CYS A 220 21.64 -4.85 6.11
N ARG A 221 21.82 -5.79 7.04
CA ARG A 221 22.43 -7.09 6.79
C ARG A 221 21.53 -7.82 5.80
N VAL A 222 21.87 -7.78 4.50
CA VAL A 222 21.22 -8.58 3.46
C VAL A 222 21.76 -10.00 3.60
N GLY A 223 21.20 -10.73 4.55
CA GLY A 223 21.32 -12.18 4.63
C GLY A 223 20.02 -12.79 4.10
N ALA A 224 20.16 -13.64 3.08
CA ALA A 224 19.14 -14.53 2.53
C ALA A 224 18.07 -13.91 1.62
N TRP A 225 18.48 -13.58 0.39
CA TRP A 225 17.68 -13.92 -0.79
C TRP A 225 18.34 -15.13 -1.44
N HIS A 226 17.95 -16.34 -1.02
CA HIS A 226 18.13 -17.54 -1.84
C HIS A 226 16.78 -17.90 -2.43
N ALA A 227 16.81 -18.04 -3.76
CA ALA A 227 15.88 -18.69 -4.67
C ALA A 227 14.58 -19.26 -4.10
N VAL A 228 13.45 -18.83 -4.66
CA VAL A 228 12.25 -19.67 -4.81
C VAL A 228 11.59 -19.31 -6.15
N LEU A 229 11.77 -20.20 -7.13
CA LEU A 229 10.72 -20.59 -8.08
C LEU A 229 9.55 -21.20 -7.28
#